data_AF-A0A7W9W977-F1
#
_entry.id   AF-A0A7W9W977-F1
#
_cell.length_a   1.000
_cell.length_b   1.000
_cell.length_c   1.000
_cell.angle_alpha   90.00
_cell.angle_beta   90.00
_cell.angle_gamma   90.00
#
_symmetry.space_group_name_H-M   'P 1'
#
loop_
_entity.id
_entity.type
_entity.pdbx_description
1 polymer ?
#
loop_
_entity_poly.entity_id
_entity_poly.type
_entity_poly.pdbx_seq_one_letter_code
_entity_poly.pdbx_strand_id
1 'polypeptide(L)'
;MVTLEKTPPALSVEKLKGIKGILARFTTKTSAVAKRNHNISIATESIDGTLLSPGETFSLNEVVGKRTQARGYRTAMVFVAAETVPGVGGGVSQVTGTLFNAAALAGLRIDAVNPHSRPVSYLPLGRDATVAYGDKDLKFTNTTRGPVYIGYSFIGQTLQATLWGAPPPGRTVTLTPRVVHLGPGRIDVELYRTIKVGGKVIQKERLLRHQYRWTPKS
;
A
#
# COMPACT_ATOMS: atom_id res chain seq x y z
N MET A 1 -36.70 28.54 14.66
CA MET A 1 -35.37 28.82 14.07
C MET A 1 -34.66 27.50 13.91
N VAL A 2 -34.14 27.19 12.72
CA VAL A 2 -33.26 26.03 12.51
C VAL A 2 -31.83 26.55 12.61
N THR A 3 -31.09 26.10 13.62
CA THR A 3 -29.67 26.41 13.78
C THR A 3 -28.87 25.47 12.88
N LEU A 4 -28.17 26.02 11.88
CA LEU A 4 -27.25 25.26 11.05
C LEU A 4 -25.91 25.16 11.79
N GLU A 5 -25.59 23.99 12.34
CA GLU A 5 -24.22 23.72 12.82
C GLU A 5 -23.32 23.44 11.62
N LYS A 6 -22.33 24.31 11.41
CA LYS A 6 -21.34 24.15 10.36
C LYS A 6 -20.26 23.20 10.88
N THR A 7 -20.34 21.93 10.52
CA THR A 7 -19.27 20.97 10.85
C THR A 7 -17.98 21.38 10.12
N PRO A 8 -16.87 21.66 10.83
CA PRO A 8 -15.60 21.97 10.19
C PRO A 8 -15.15 20.80 9.31
N PRO A 9 -14.44 21.07 8.20
CA PRO A 9 -13.85 19.99 7.40
C PRO A 9 -12.88 19.16 8.26
N ALA A 10 -12.88 17.84 8.07
CA ALA A 10 -12.03 16.92 8.83
C ALA A 10 -10.52 17.23 8.70
N LEU A 11 -10.13 17.89 7.59
CA LEU A 11 -8.79 18.42 7.35
C LEU A 11 -8.82 19.95 7.31
N SER A 12 -7.96 20.61 8.09
CA SER A 12 -7.72 22.05 7.98
C SER A 12 -6.53 22.36 7.08
N VAL A 13 -6.54 23.54 6.46
CA VAL A 13 -5.41 24.05 5.65
C VAL A 13 -4.10 24.07 6.45
N GLU A 14 -4.19 24.36 7.75
CA GLU A 14 -3.04 24.37 8.66
C GLU A 14 -2.37 23.00 8.77
N LYS A 15 -3.14 21.92 8.81
CA LYS A 15 -2.61 20.55 8.86
C LYS A 15 -1.91 20.13 7.56
N LEU A 16 -2.25 20.76 6.44
CA LEU A 16 -1.62 20.54 5.13
C LEU A 16 -0.37 21.41 4.92
N LYS A 17 -0.07 22.33 5.85
CA LYS A 17 1.08 23.22 5.75
C LYS A 17 2.37 22.40 5.64
N GLY A 18 3.15 22.69 4.60
CA GLY A 18 4.40 21.99 4.32
C GLY A 18 4.29 20.88 3.27
N ILE A 19 3.08 20.54 2.80
CA ILE A 19 2.94 19.76 1.57
C ILE A 19 3.20 20.67 0.36
N LYS A 20 4.18 20.29 -0.46
CA LYS A 20 4.65 21.06 -1.62
C LYS A 20 4.53 20.31 -2.95
N GLY A 21 4.28 19.01 -2.92
CA GLY A 21 4.15 18.20 -4.13
C GLY A 21 4.02 16.71 -3.87
N ILE A 22 4.07 15.92 -4.94
CA ILE A 22 3.98 14.46 -4.90
C ILE A 22 5.34 13.87 -4.51
N LEU A 23 5.36 13.05 -3.47
CA LEU A 23 6.50 12.21 -3.11
C LEU A 23 6.59 10.98 -4.01
N ALA A 24 5.46 10.30 -4.23
CA ALA A 24 5.37 9.15 -5.11
C ALA A 24 3.93 8.83 -5.50
N ARG A 25 3.80 8.05 -6.57
CA ARG A 25 2.55 7.45 -7.03
C ARG A 25 2.81 6.02 -7.47
N PHE A 26 1.85 5.14 -7.22
CA PHE A 26 1.86 3.79 -7.76
C PHE A 26 0.44 3.35 -8.13
N THR A 27 0.35 2.61 -9.23
CA THR A 27 -0.94 2.24 -9.82
C THR A 27 -0.95 0.74 -10.12
N THR A 28 -2.08 0.10 -9.87
CA THR A 28 -2.37 -1.25 -10.33
C THR A 28 -3.74 -1.28 -11.04
N LYS A 29 -3.98 -2.31 -11.85
CA LYS A 29 -5.25 -2.53 -12.55
C LYS A 29 -5.98 -3.71 -11.95
N THR A 30 -7.28 -3.58 -11.74
CA THR A 30 -8.13 -4.65 -11.21
C THR A 30 -8.82 -5.40 -12.34
N SER A 31 -9.25 -6.65 -12.08
CA SER A 31 -10.17 -7.39 -12.94
C SER A 31 -11.61 -6.87 -12.82
N ALA A 32 -12.48 -7.21 -13.78
CA ALA A 32 -13.89 -6.82 -13.79
C ALA A 32 -14.78 -7.71 -12.90
N VAL A 33 -14.38 -7.92 -11.64
CA VAL A 33 -15.12 -8.76 -10.69
C VAL A 33 -15.85 -7.86 -9.68
N ALA A 34 -17.16 -7.71 -9.84
CA ALA A 34 -17.96 -6.72 -9.11
C ALA A 34 -17.82 -6.80 -7.57
N LYS A 35 -17.96 -8.00 -6.98
CA LYS A 35 -17.84 -8.20 -5.52
C LYS A 35 -16.44 -7.83 -4.99
N ARG A 36 -15.40 -8.17 -5.76
CA ARG A 36 -14.01 -7.83 -5.44
C ARG A 36 -13.76 -6.33 -5.52
N ASN A 37 -14.23 -5.69 -6.59
CA ASN A 37 -14.03 -4.26 -6.81
C ASN A 37 -14.82 -3.41 -5.80
N HIS A 38 -15.97 -3.89 -5.34
CA HIS A 38 -16.69 -3.28 -4.21
C HIS A 38 -15.85 -3.27 -2.92
N ASN A 39 -15.22 -4.41 -2.57
CA ASN A 39 -14.32 -4.48 -1.41
C ASN A 39 -13.11 -3.55 -1.55
N ILE A 40 -12.57 -3.43 -2.77
CA ILE A 40 -11.46 -2.52 -3.08
C ILE A 40 -11.89 -1.07 -2.87
N SER A 41 -13.10 -0.69 -3.31
CA SER A 41 -13.66 0.65 -3.10
C SER A 41 -13.70 0.99 -1.61
N ILE A 42 -14.37 0.15 -0.80
CA ILE A 42 -14.51 0.36 0.65
C ILE A 42 -13.15 0.54 1.33
N ALA A 43 -12.19 -0.34 1.03
CA ALA A 43 -10.86 -0.26 1.63
C ALA A 43 -10.06 0.96 1.14
N THR A 44 -10.24 1.36 -0.11
CA THR A 44 -9.58 2.54 -0.69
C THR A 44 -10.13 3.82 -0.05
N GLU A 45 -11.46 3.95 0.04
CA GLU A 45 -12.16 5.07 0.68
C GLU A 45 -11.81 5.19 2.17
N SER A 46 -11.55 4.08 2.86
CA SER A 46 -11.13 4.11 4.27
C SER A 46 -9.72 4.71 4.45
N ILE A 47 -8.86 4.61 3.43
CA ILE A 47 -7.45 5.06 3.49
C ILE A 47 -7.30 6.47 2.92
N ASP A 48 -8.09 6.81 1.90
CA ASP A 48 -8.07 8.12 1.27
C ASP A 48 -8.29 9.23 2.30
N GLY A 49 -7.48 10.28 2.23
CA GLY A 49 -7.56 11.38 3.18
C GLY A 49 -6.65 11.25 4.39
N THR A 50 -5.96 10.12 4.58
CA THR A 50 -5.10 9.93 5.75
C THR A 50 -3.94 10.92 5.75
N LEU A 51 -3.74 11.65 6.85
CA LEU A 51 -2.62 12.56 7.05
C LEU A 51 -1.72 12.03 8.15
N LEU A 52 -0.43 11.83 7.83
CA LEU A 52 0.58 11.37 8.76
C LEU A 52 1.50 12.52 9.18
N SER A 53 1.51 12.85 10.45
CA SER A 53 2.48 13.77 11.04
C SER A 53 3.90 13.17 11.04
N PRO A 54 4.96 13.99 11.14
CA PRO A 54 6.31 13.47 11.35
C PRO A 54 6.38 12.51 12.55
N GLY A 55 6.96 11.33 12.34
CA GLY A 55 7.08 10.26 13.33
C GLY A 55 5.84 9.35 13.46
N GLU A 56 4.71 9.72 12.86
CA GLU A 56 3.48 8.94 12.93
C GLU A 56 3.56 7.67 12.08
N THR A 57 3.03 6.56 12.60
CA THR A 57 2.96 5.27 11.92
C THR A 57 1.57 5.04 11.38
N PHE A 58 1.48 4.73 10.10
CA PHE A 58 0.27 4.20 9.49
C PHE A 58 0.18 2.69 9.75
N SER A 59 -1.01 2.19 10.10
CA SER A 59 -1.36 0.77 10.05
C SER A 59 -2.59 0.58 9.16
N LEU A 60 -2.46 -0.32 8.19
CA LEU A 60 -3.59 -0.61 7.30
C LEU A 60 -4.73 -1.27 8.08
N ASN A 61 -4.44 -2.17 9.01
CA ASN A 61 -5.47 -2.82 9.81
C ASN A 61 -6.15 -1.87 10.81
N GLU A 62 -5.48 -0.85 11.34
CA GLU A 62 -6.11 0.17 12.18
C GLU A 62 -7.06 1.06 11.36
N VAL A 63 -6.63 1.48 10.17
CA VAL A 63 -7.43 2.36 9.30
C VAL A 63 -8.59 1.61 8.63
N VAL A 64 -8.33 0.44 8.06
CA VAL A 64 -9.34 -0.33 7.31
C VAL A 64 -10.19 -1.21 8.24
N GLY A 65 -9.65 -1.67 9.37
CA GLY A 65 -10.32 -2.54 10.33
C GLY A 65 -10.63 -3.96 9.82
N LYS A 66 -11.41 -4.73 10.60
CA LYS A 66 -11.82 -6.10 10.24
C LYS A 66 -12.77 -6.10 9.03
N ARG A 67 -12.52 -6.96 8.05
CA ARG A 67 -13.36 -7.09 6.84
C ARG A 67 -14.54 -8.00 7.18
N THR A 68 -15.74 -7.44 7.34
CA THR A 68 -16.98 -8.16 7.72
C THR A 68 -18.13 -7.77 6.79
N GLN A 69 -19.11 -8.66 6.64
CA GLN A 69 -20.32 -8.37 5.85
C GLN A 69 -21.10 -7.18 6.42
N ALA A 70 -21.16 -7.05 7.76
CA ALA A 70 -21.78 -5.91 8.43
C ALA A 70 -21.13 -4.56 8.08
N ARG A 71 -19.84 -4.56 7.69
CA ARG A 71 -19.12 -3.37 7.22
C ARG A 71 -19.14 -3.25 5.68
N GLY A 72 -20.05 -3.95 5.02
CA GLY A 72 -20.25 -3.90 3.57
C GLY A 72 -19.34 -4.83 2.75
N TYR A 73 -18.37 -5.51 3.36
CA TYR A 73 -17.49 -6.39 2.61
C TYR A 73 -18.22 -7.63 2.08
N ARG A 74 -18.00 -7.95 0.81
CA ARG A 74 -18.60 -9.08 0.10
C ARG A 74 -17.62 -10.24 0.00
N THR A 75 -18.17 -11.45 -0.11
CA THR A 75 -17.39 -12.65 -0.42
C THR A 75 -16.84 -12.57 -1.84
N ALA A 76 -15.53 -12.66 -1.97
CA ALA A 76 -14.78 -12.73 -3.21
C ALA A 76 -13.57 -13.67 -3.03
N MET A 77 -12.84 -13.97 -4.09
CA MET A 77 -11.67 -14.83 -3.99
C MET A 77 -10.57 -14.18 -3.13
N VAL A 78 -10.06 -14.93 -2.16
CA VAL A 78 -8.93 -14.59 -1.27
C VAL A 78 -7.83 -15.65 -1.42
N PHE A 79 -6.59 -15.29 -1.08
CA PHE A 79 -5.48 -16.24 -1.02
C PHE A 79 -5.27 -16.73 0.40
N VAL A 80 -5.43 -18.03 0.64
CA VAL A 80 -5.19 -18.70 1.94
C VAL A 80 -4.29 -19.89 1.70
N ALA A 81 -3.18 -20.00 2.44
CA ALA A 81 -2.27 -21.15 2.37
C ALA A 81 -1.86 -21.60 0.94
N ALA A 82 -1.66 -20.65 0.01
CA ALA A 82 -1.36 -20.87 -1.41
C ALA A 82 -2.53 -21.34 -2.30
N GLU A 83 -3.74 -21.42 -1.75
CA GLU A 83 -4.97 -21.68 -2.47
C GLU A 83 -5.81 -20.41 -2.64
N THR A 84 -6.64 -20.41 -3.66
CA THR A 84 -7.63 -19.35 -3.88
C THR A 84 -8.99 -19.88 -3.43
N VAL A 85 -9.53 -19.32 -2.34
CA VAL A 85 -10.81 -19.74 -1.77
C VAL A 85 -11.77 -18.55 -1.65
N PRO A 86 -13.10 -18.76 -1.62
CA PRO A 86 -14.04 -17.69 -1.31
C PRO A 86 -13.85 -17.18 0.12
N GLY A 87 -13.75 -15.85 0.30
CA GLY A 87 -13.63 -15.21 1.60
C GLY A 87 -14.10 -13.75 1.61
N VAL A 88 -14.46 -13.24 2.79
CA VAL A 88 -14.92 -11.85 2.93
C VAL A 88 -13.74 -10.89 2.76
N GLY A 89 -13.92 -9.86 1.93
CA GLY A 89 -12.87 -8.85 1.72
C GLY A 89 -11.82 -9.22 0.66
N GLY A 90 -12.09 -10.20 -0.19
CA GLY A 90 -11.25 -10.48 -1.36
C GLY A 90 -11.03 -9.23 -2.21
N GLY A 91 -9.76 -8.95 -2.53
CA GLY A 91 -9.30 -7.75 -3.24
C GLY A 91 -8.45 -6.79 -2.40
N VAL A 92 -8.57 -6.79 -1.07
CA VAL A 92 -7.88 -5.81 -0.21
C VAL A 92 -6.35 -6.01 -0.18
N SER A 93 -5.84 -7.18 -0.52
CA SER A 93 -4.38 -7.38 -0.72
C SER A 93 -3.85 -6.55 -1.89
N GLN A 94 -4.62 -6.31 -2.95
CA GLN A 94 -4.19 -5.42 -4.04
C GLN A 94 -4.15 -3.94 -3.58
N VAL A 95 -5.04 -3.56 -2.66
CA VAL A 95 -5.02 -2.25 -1.99
C VAL A 95 -3.73 -2.09 -1.19
N THR A 96 -3.41 -3.10 -0.39
CA THR A 96 -2.19 -3.18 0.42
C THR A 96 -0.94 -3.06 -0.45
N GLY A 97 -0.82 -3.89 -1.49
CA GLY A 97 0.33 -3.87 -2.41
C GLY A 97 0.52 -2.55 -3.13
N THR A 98 -0.57 -1.91 -3.57
CA THR A 98 -0.48 -0.63 -4.27
C THR A 98 -0.01 0.49 -3.31
N LEU A 99 -0.55 0.54 -2.09
CA LEU A 99 -0.15 1.52 -1.07
C LEU A 99 1.29 1.29 -0.60
N PHE A 100 1.69 0.04 -0.33
CA PHE A 100 3.06 -0.32 0.03
C PHE A 100 4.07 0.24 -0.98
N ASN A 101 3.80 0.03 -2.26
CA ASN A 101 4.69 0.47 -3.33
C ASN A 101 4.81 1.98 -3.40
N ALA A 102 3.71 2.70 -3.24
CA ALA A 102 3.71 4.15 -3.21
C ALA A 102 4.46 4.66 -1.96
N ALA A 103 4.24 4.08 -0.77
CA ALA A 103 4.94 4.46 0.47
C ALA A 103 6.46 4.20 0.39
N ALA A 104 6.86 3.03 -0.15
CA ALA A 104 8.25 2.67 -0.35
C ALA A 104 8.95 3.64 -1.33
N LEU A 105 8.28 4.00 -2.44
CA LEU A 105 8.76 5.00 -3.40
C LEU A 105 8.76 6.43 -2.82
N ALA A 106 7.85 6.75 -1.90
CA ALA A 106 7.85 8.04 -1.20
C ALA A 106 9.03 8.18 -0.22
N GLY A 107 9.76 7.09 0.03
CA GLY A 107 10.89 7.05 0.96
C GLY A 107 10.50 6.91 2.41
N LEU A 108 9.25 6.51 2.71
CA LEU A 108 8.80 6.27 4.08
C LEU A 108 9.45 4.99 4.61
N ARG A 109 9.66 4.91 5.92
CA ARG A 109 10.21 3.69 6.52
C ARG A 109 9.12 2.62 6.56
N ILE A 110 9.40 1.45 6.01
CA ILE A 110 8.47 0.31 6.05
C ILE A 110 8.76 -0.47 7.33
N ASP A 111 7.80 -0.49 8.26
CA ASP A 111 7.96 -1.11 9.57
C ASP A 111 7.44 -2.56 9.59
N ALA A 112 6.37 -2.83 8.83
CA ALA A 112 5.84 -4.18 8.65
C ALA A 112 5.26 -4.36 7.24
N VAL A 113 5.61 -5.48 6.60
CA VAL A 113 5.07 -5.87 5.29
C VAL A 113 5.21 -7.38 5.14
N ASN A 114 4.20 -8.03 4.58
CA ASN A 114 4.21 -9.47 4.32
C ASN A 114 3.84 -9.74 2.86
N PRO A 115 4.60 -10.58 2.12
CA PRO A 115 4.19 -11.02 0.79
C PRO A 115 3.09 -12.08 0.87
N HIS A 116 2.47 -12.37 -0.28
CA HIS A 116 1.73 -13.60 -0.47
C HIS A 116 2.70 -14.81 -0.46
N SER A 117 2.16 -16.03 -0.32
CA SER A 117 2.96 -17.26 -0.47
C SER A 117 3.48 -17.45 -1.91
N ARG A 118 2.78 -16.88 -2.90
CA ARG A 118 3.12 -16.94 -4.33
C ARG A 118 3.10 -15.54 -4.95
N PRO A 119 3.92 -15.27 -5.98
CA PRO A 119 3.83 -14.01 -6.70
C PRO A 119 2.43 -13.80 -7.28
N VAL A 120 1.94 -12.57 -7.18
CA VAL A 120 0.65 -12.15 -7.77
C VAL A 120 0.90 -11.38 -9.06
N SER A 121 0.04 -11.57 -10.06
CA SER A 121 0.24 -11.00 -11.40
C SER A 121 0.10 -9.47 -11.48
N TYR A 122 -0.59 -8.85 -10.53
CA TYR A 122 -0.86 -7.41 -10.52
C TYR A 122 0.23 -6.58 -9.83
N LEU A 123 1.31 -7.20 -9.32
CA LEU A 123 2.47 -6.53 -8.74
C LEU A 123 3.77 -7.06 -9.32
N PRO A 124 4.81 -6.23 -9.46
CA PRO A 124 6.13 -6.72 -9.80
C PRO A 124 6.67 -7.68 -8.73
N LEU A 125 7.48 -8.64 -9.16
CA LEU A 125 8.14 -9.58 -8.26
C LEU A 125 9.00 -8.85 -7.20
N GLY A 126 8.92 -9.29 -5.95
CA GLY A 126 9.63 -8.67 -4.82
C GLY A 126 8.99 -7.39 -4.30
N ARG A 127 7.90 -6.91 -4.94
CA ARG A 127 7.16 -5.69 -4.55
C ARG A 127 5.76 -5.99 -4.04
N ASP A 128 5.59 -7.19 -3.50
CA ASP A 128 4.32 -7.73 -3.03
C ASP A 128 4.00 -7.29 -1.59
N ALA A 129 2.73 -7.04 -1.30
CA ALA A 129 2.25 -6.88 0.07
C ALA A 129 0.82 -7.41 0.17
N THR A 130 0.53 -8.09 1.27
CA THR A 130 -0.79 -8.62 1.61
C THR A 130 -1.16 -8.25 3.03
N VAL A 131 -2.43 -8.47 3.38
CA VAL A 131 -2.97 -8.14 4.70
C VAL A 131 -3.93 -9.23 5.15
N ALA A 132 -3.91 -9.52 6.45
CA ALA A 132 -4.84 -10.41 7.13
C ALA A 132 -5.11 -9.82 8.51
N TYR A 133 -6.35 -9.42 8.77
CA TYR A 133 -6.69 -8.75 10.03
C TYR A 133 -6.36 -9.65 11.23
N GLY A 134 -5.54 -9.15 12.17
CA GLY A 134 -5.05 -9.90 13.33
C GLY A 134 -3.79 -10.73 13.11
N ASP A 135 -3.25 -10.79 11.88
CA ASP A 135 -2.06 -11.58 11.54
C ASP A 135 -1.03 -10.76 10.73
N LYS A 136 -1.41 -10.29 9.53
CA LYS A 136 -0.53 -9.54 8.62
C LYS A 136 -1.00 -8.12 8.46
N ASP A 137 -0.05 -7.19 8.48
CA ASP A 137 -0.34 -5.77 8.34
C ASP A 137 0.68 -5.08 7.43
N LEU A 138 0.27 -3.95 6.86
CA LEU A 138 1.18 -2.99 6.25
C LEU A 138 1.34 -1.82 7.22
N LYS A 139 2.54 -1.64 7.75
CA LYS A 139 2.90 -0.51 8.60
C LYS A 139 4.06 0.27 8.02
N PHE A 140 3.94 1.59 8.03
CA PHE A 140 5.03 2.48 7.63
C PHE A 140 4.99 3.79 8.41
N THR A 141 6.16 4.33 8.72
CA THR A 141 6.32 5.56 9.48
C THR A 141 6.68 6.73 8.58
N ASN A 142 6.03 7.87 8.79
CA ASN A 142 6.47 9.13 8.20
C ASN A 142 7.76 9.62 8.87
N THR A 143 8.91 9.27 8.30
CA THR A 143 10.23 9.73 8.78
C THR A 143 10.67 11.06 8.17
N THR A 144 9.77 11.78 7.48
CA THR A 144 10.08 13.09 6.90
C THR A 144 9.87 14.21 7.93
N ARG A 145 10.35 15.43 7.63
CA ARG A 145 10.21 16.59 8.51
C ARG A 145 8.82 17.25 8.45
N GLY A 146 7.98 16.86 7.51
CA GLY A 146 6.67 17.48 7.29
C GLY A 146 5.56 16.44 7.23
N PRO A 147 4.30 16.89 7.15
CA PRO A 147 3.17 15.97 7.01
C PRO A 147 3.23 15.23 5.67
N VAL A 148 2.72 14.01 5.67
CA VAL A 148 2.50 13.20 4.47
C VAL A 148 1.02 12.92 4.33
N TYR A 149 0.42 13.35 3.22
CA TYR A 149 -0.97 13.06 2.89
C TYR A 149 -1.04 11.84 1.97
N ILE A 150 -1.90 10.90 2.32
CA ILE A 150 -2.23 9.71 1.54
C ILE A 150 -3.55 9.99 0.84
N GLY A 151 -3.51 10.06 -0.48
CA GLY A 151 -4.72 10.03 -1.29
C GLY A 151 -4.75 8.77 -2.13
N TYR A 152 -5.91 8.15 -2.16
CA TYR A 152 -6.09 6.84 -2.72
C TYR A 152 -7.40 6.78 -3.50
N SER A 153 -7.31 6.54 -4.80
CA SER A 153 -8.49 6.45 -5.66
C SER A 153 -8.63 5.11 -6.36
N PHE A 154 -9.89 4.72 -6.58
CA PHE A 154 -10.24 3.57 -7.39
C PHE A 154 -11.29 3.98 -8.44
N ILE A 155 -10.85 4.22 -9.68
CA ILE A 155 -11.69 4.74 -10.77
C ILE A 155 -11.44 3.91 -12.02
N GLY A 156 -12.51 3.43 -12.67
CA GLY A 156 -12.39 2.69 -13.94
C GLY A 156 -11.40 1.52 -13.87
N GLN A 157 -11.49 0.70 -12.81
CA GLN A 157 -10.60 -0.44 -12.54
C GLN A 157 -9.12 -0.07 -12.33
N THR A 158 -8.85 1.21 -12.07
CA THR A 158 -7.51 1.75 -11.82
C THR A 158 -7.41 2.13 -10.37
N LEU A 159 -6.55 1.42 -9.64
CA LEU A 159 -6.28 1.66 -8.23
C LEU A 159 -4.98 2.43 -8.10
N GLN A 160 -5.01 3.64 -7.55
CA GLN A 160 -3.86 4.55 -7.52
C GLN A 160 -3.65 5.15 -6.15
N ALA A 161 -2.53 4.79 -5.52
CA ALA A 161 -2.06 5.45 -4.31
C ALA A 161 -1.12 6.59 -4.69
N THR A 162 -1.34 7.77 -4.12
CA THR A 162 -0.47 8.94 -4.27
C THR A 162 -0.12 9.46 -2.87
N LEU A 163 1.18 9.69 -2.63
CA LEU A 163 1.66 10.30 -1.40
C LEU A 163 2.15 11.71 -1.69
N TRP A 164 1.63 12.68 -0.95
CA TRP A 164 2.04 14.07 -1.03
C TRP A 164 2.85 14.47 0.21
N GLY A 165 3.80 15.38 0.01
CA GLY A 165 4.68 15.90 1.06
C GLY A 165 5.58 16.99 0.48
N ALA A 166 6.81 17.11 0.99
CA ALA A 166 7.81 18.06 0.49
C ALA A 166 9.03 17.37 -0.13
N PRO A 167 8.96 16.88 -1.38
CA PRO A 167 10.13 16.30 -2.03
C PRO A 167 11.22 17.37 -2.26
N PRO A 168 12.50 17.09 -1.91
CA PRO A 168 13.62 17.90 -2.38
C PRO A 168 13.65 17.98 -3.91
N PRO A 169 14.04 19.12 -4.51
CA PRO A 169 14.23 19.24 -5.95
C PRO A 169 15.18 18.19 -6.51
N GLY A 170 14.84 17.60 -7.65
CA GLY A 170 15.65 16.56 -8.29
C GLY A 170 15.76 15.25 -7.51
N ARG A 171 14.89 15.02 -6.51
CA ARG A 171 14.80 13.74 -5.80
C ARG A 171 14.20 12.67 -6.71
N THR A 172 14.85 11.52 -6.78
CA THR A 172 14.30 10.31 -7.42
C THR A 172 14.45 9.12 -6.49
N VAL A 173 13.48 8.21 -6.55
CA VAL A 173 13.48 6.97 -5.76
C VAL A 173 13.20 5.80 -6.69
N THR A 174 14.00 4.75 -6.58
CA THR A 174 13.85 3.54 -7.37
C THR A 174 13.80 2.32 -6.47
N LEU A 175 12.90 1.40 -6.78
CA LEU A 175 12.81 0.08 -6.17
C LEU A 175 13.34 -0.95 -7.15
N THR A 176 14.38 -1.68 -6.77
CA THR A 176 15.06 -2.66 -7.62
C THR A 176 15.01 -4.02 -6.96
N PRO A 177 14.26 -5.00 -7.53
CA PRO A 177 14.30 -6.36 -7.06
C PRO A 177 15.60 -7.03 -7.50
N ARG A 178 16.14 -7.88 -6.64
CA ARG A 178 17.24 -8.81 -6.93
C ARG A 178 16.75 -10.22 -6.63
N VAL A 179 16.58 -11.04 -7.67
CA VAL A 179 16.25 -12.45 -7.50
C VAL A 179 17.48 -13.17 -6.98
N VAL A 180 17.37 -13.76 -5.78
CA VAL A 180 18.44 -14.51 -5.12
C VAL A 180 18.32 -15.99 -5.44
N HIS A 181 17.08 -16.48 -5.55
CA HIS A 181 16.80 -17.86 -5.95
C HIS A 181 15.52 -17.90 -6.78
N LEU A 182 15.54 -18.72 -7.84
CA LEU A 182 14.40 -19.02 -8.69
C LEU A 182 14.36 -20.53 -8.91
N GLY A 183 13.31 -21.19 -8.44
CA GLY A 183 13.14 -22.62 -8.59
C GLY A 183 11.67 -23.06 -8.53
N PRO A 184 11.39 -24.34 -8.81
CA PRO A 184 10.05 -24.90 -8.68
C PRO A 184 9.56 -24.74 -7.25
N GLY A 185 8.42 -24.07 -7.06
CA GLY A 185 7.82 -23.92 -5.73
C GLY A 185 8.51 -22.92 -4.81
N ARG A 186 9.59 -22.25 -5.25
CA ARG A 186 10.33 -21.29 -4.40
C ARG A 186 10.94 -20.15 -5.20
N ILE A 187 10.73 -18.92 -4.71
CA ILE A 187 11.46 -17.74 -5.18
C ILE A 187 11.91 -16.92 -3.98
N ASP A 188 13.20 -16.62 -3.90
CA ASP A 188 13.74 -15.68 -2.92
C ASP A 188 14.13 -14.38 -3.64
N VAL A 189 13.62 -13.24 -3.18
CA VAL A 189 13.85 -11.93 -3.80
C VAL A 189 14.16 -10.91 -2.74
N GLU A 190 15.20 -10.12 -2.95
CA GLU A 190 15.52 -8.95 -2.14
C GLU A 190 15.06 -7.68 -2.85
N LEU A 191 14.42 -6.77 -2.13
CA LEU A 191 14.02 -5.48 -2.67
C LEU A 191 14.93 -4.39 -2.13
N TYR A 192 15.58 -3.66 -3.03
CA TYR A 192 16.41 -2.52 -2.68
C TYR A 192 15.72 -1.21 -3.01
N ARG A 193 15.88 -0.21 -2.15
CA ARG A 193 15.52 1.18 -2.43
C ARG A 193 16.78 2.01 -2.63
N THR A 194 16.82 2.78 -3.71
CA THR A 194 17.86 3.79 -3.96
C THR A 194 17.21 5.15 -4.05
N ILE A 195 17.71 6.10 -3.26
CA ILE A 195 17.28 7.51 -3.29
C ILE A 195 18.42 8.34 -3.84
N LYS A 196 18.13 9.13 -4.87
CA LYS A 196 19.05 10.11 -5.44
C LYS A 196 18.50 11.52 -5.27
N VAL A 197 19.40 12.50 -5.16
CA VAL A 197 19.08 13.93 -5.23
C VAL A 197 20.10 14.58 -6.15
N GLY A 198 19.64 15.30 -7.18
CA GLY A 198 20.53 15.89 -8.17
C GLY A 198 21.43 14.85 -8.86
N GLY A 199 20.91 13.64 -9.08
CA GLY A 199 21.64 12.52 -9.70
C GLY A 199 22.57 11.73 -8.77
N LYS A 200 22.94 12.26 -7.60
CA LYS A 200 23.81 11.58 -6.63
C LYS A 200 23.03 10.65 -5.72
N VAL A 201 23.53 9.43 -5.49
CA VAL A 201 22.94 8.49 -4.53
C VAL A 201 23.20 9.01 -3.12
N ILE A 202 22.12 9.29 -2.38
CA ILE A 202 22.20 9.74 -0.98
C ILE A 202 21.84 8.62 0.00
N GLN A 203 21.10 7.62 -0.45
CA GLN A 203 20.72 6.47 0.36
C GLN A 203 20.51 5.26 -0.54
N LYS A 204 21.02 4.12 -0.08
CA LYS A 204 20.72 2.81 -0.65
C LYS A 204 20.53 1.83 0.48
N GLU A 205 19.42 1.12 0.47
CA GLU A 205 19.07 0.17 1.52
C GLU A 205 18.36 -1.05 0.94
N ARG A 206 18.44 -2.17 1.65
CA ARG A 206 17.57 -3.32 1.41
C ARG A 206 16.32 -3.11 2.24
N LEU A 207 15.16 -2.93 1.59
CA LEU A 207 13.88 -2.75 2.29
C LEU A 207 13.40 -4.05 2.92
N LEU A 208 13.50 -5.15 2.17
CA LEU A 208 12.92 -6.43 2.58
C LEU A 208 13.52 -7.59 1.78
N ARG A 209 13.28 -8.80 2.30
CA ARG A 209 13.50 -10.06 1.59
C ARG A 209 12.18 -10.83 1.58
N HIS A 210 11.66 -11.10 0.40
CA HIS A 210 10.51 -11.97 0.21
C HIS A 210 10.97 -13.40 -0.06
N GLN A 211 10.28 -14.34 0.59
CA GLN A 211 10.36 -15.76 0.28
C GLN A 211 8.97 -16.21 -0.15
N TYR A 212 8.84 -16.50 -1.44
CA TYR A 212 7.66 -17.15 -1.99
C TYR A 212 7.86 -18.65 -1.92
N ARG A 213 6.89 -19.38 -1.38
CA ARG A 213 6.91 -20.84 -1.24
C ARG A 213 5.54 -21.43 -1.55
N TRP A 214 5.50 -22.43 -2.43
CA TRP A 214 4.28 -23.16 -2.78
C TRP A 214 4.60 -24.56 -3.28
N THR A 215 3.63 -25.46 -3.20
CA THR A 215 3.71 -26.78 -3.85
C THR A 215 3.40 -26.62 -5.34
N PRO A 216 4.33 -26.95 -6.26
CA PRO A 216 4.02 -26.99 -7.68
C PRO A 216 2.82 -27.91 -7.95
N LYS A 217 1.93 -27.53 -8.86
CA LYS A 217 0.94 -28.48 -9.36
C LYS A 217 1.68 -29.47 -10.26
N SER A 218 1.47 -30.77 -10.01
CA SER A 218 1.95 -31.89 -10.82
C SER A 218 1.49 -31.77 -12.27
#